data_AF-A0A192A7C6-F1
#
_entry.id   AF-A0A192A7C6-F1
#
_cell.length_a   1.000
_cell.length_b   1.000
_cell.length_c   1.000
_cell.angle_alpha   90.00
_cell.angle_beta   90.00
_cell.angle_gamma   90.00
#
_symmetry.space_group_name_H-M   'P 1'
#
loop_
_entity.id
_entity.type
_entity.pdbx_description
1 polymer ?
#
loop_
_entity_poly.entity_id
_entity_poly.type
_entity_poly.pdbx_seq_one_letter_code
_entity_poly.pdbx_strand_id
1 'polypeptide(L)'
;MSGNLGWKGKRVKHADGRTGVIRSESLGFCFVGLTIAIDGIEATDWVQLNSNGPDTGAFGWCWNASIDDEPENWLPLGDHNSKAA
;
A
#
# COMPACT_ATOMS: atom_id res chain seq x y z
N MET A 1 2.81 17.12 -15.87
CA MET A 1 1.63 16.34 -15.45
C MET A 1 1.93 15.76 -14.08
N SER A 2 1.29 16.27 -13.02
CA SER A 2 1.38 15.67 -11.69
C SER A 2 0.57 14.37 -11.72
N GLY A 3 1.24 13.27 -12.07
CA GLY A 3 0.64 11.95 -12.17
C GLY A 3 0.23 11.45 -10.79
N ASN A 4 -1.00 11.78 -10.39
CA ASN A 4 -1.63 11.14 -9.25
C ASN A 4 -2.04 9.74 -9.69
N LEU A 5 -1.46 8.72 -9.08
CA LEU A 5 -1.74 7.31 -9.41
C LEU A 5 -2.97 6.79 -8.67
N GLY A 6 -3.58 7.62 -7.81
CA GLY A 6 -4.76 7.28 -7.02
C GLY A 6 -4.44 6.52 -5.73
N TRP A 7 -3.17 6.35 -5.36
CA TRP A 7 -2.80 5.69 -4.09
C TRP A 7 -2.88 6.64 -2.91
N LYS A 8 -2.47 7.89 -3.09
CA LYS A 8 -2.47 8.87 -2.00
C LYS A 8 -3.87 9.01 -1.39
N GLY A 9 -3.95 8.85 -0.07
CA GLY A 9 -5.21 8.93 0.69
C GLY A 9 -5.93 7.60 0.87
N LYS A 10 -5.50 6.51 0.22
CA LYS A 10 -6.06 5.17 0.47
C LYS A 10 -5.74 4.72 1.89
N ARG A 11 -6.75 4.21 2.59
CA ARG A 11 -6.59 3.59 3.91
C ARG A 11 -5.87 2.26 3.76
N VAL A 12 -5.01 1.96 4.72
CA VAL A 12 -4.26 0.71 4.78
C VAL A 12 -4.36 0.08 6.17
N LYS A 13 -4.23 -1.25 6.20
CA LYS A 13 -4.22 -2.06 7.42
C LYS A 13 -3.10 -3.08 7.30
N HIS A 14 -2.31 -3.23 8.35
CA HIS A 14 -1.24 -4.20 8.43
C HIS A 14 -1.70 -5.47 9.16
N ALA A 15 -1.11 -6.61 8.83
CA ALA A 15 -1.42 -7.92 9.41
C ALA A 15 -1.23 -8.00 10.94
N ASP A 16 -0.35 -7.18 11.52
CA ASP A 16 -0.12 -7.07 12.97
C ASP A 16 -1.15 -6.20 13.72
N GLY A 17 -2.11 -5.62 13.00
CA GLY A 17 -3.17 -4.77 13.57
C GLY A 17 -2.94 -3.26 13.44
N ARG A 18 -1.78 -2.81 12.95
CA ARG A 18 -1.57 -1.38 12.65
C ARG A 18 -2.50 -0.90 11.51
N THR A 19 -2.90 0.36 11.56
CA THR A 19 -3.63 1.03 10.48
C THR A 19 -2.88 2.27 10.02
N GLY A 20 -3.24 2.78 8.85
CA GLY A 20 -2.64 3.99 8.33
C GLY A 20 -3.27 4.49 7.05
N VAL A 21 -2.58 5.45 6.44
CA VAL A 21 -2.95 6.03 5.15
C VAL A 21 -1.72 6.16 4.25
N ILE A 22 -1.89 5.95 2.95
CA ILE A 22 -0.84 6.24 1.98
C ILE A 22 -0.66 7.76 1.90
N ARG A 23 0.46 8.24 2.43
CA ARG A 23 0.80 9.66 2.54
C ARG A 23 1.33 10.22 1.22
N SER A 24 2.13 9.44 0.51
CA SER A 24 2.74 9.83 -0.76
C SER A 24 2.97 8.63 -1.67
N GLU A 25 2.98 8.93 -2.96
CA GLU A 25 3.31 8.02 -4.05
C GLU A 25 4.44 8.64 -4.88
N SER A 26 5.38 7.82 -5.34
CA SER A 26 6.53 8.23 -6.14
C SER A 26 6.73 7.27 -7.29
N LEU A 27 6.77 7.80 -8.51
CA LEU A 27 7.10 7.02 -9.70
C LEU A 27 8.61 6.88 -9.86
N GLY A 28 9.04 5.66 -10.15
CA GLY A 28 10.40 5.37 -10.60
C GLY A 28 10.42 4.55 -11.88
N PHE A 29 11.61 4.23 -12.36
CA PHE A 29 11.75 3.37 -13.54
C PHE A 29 11.27 1.95 -13.21
N CYS A 30 10.12 1.54 -13.77
CA CYS A 30 9.48 0.25 -13.54
C CYS A 30 9.03 -0.02 -12.08
N PHE A 31 8.72 1.02 -11.30
CA PHE A 31 8.12 0.84 -9.98
C PHE A 31 7.28 2.04 -9.50
N VAL A 32 6.46 1.80 -8.48
CA VAL A 32 5.74 2.81 -7.69
C VAL A 32 6.14 2.65 -6.22
N GLY A 33 6.74 3.67 -5.62
CA GLY A 33 7.03 3.73 -4.19
C GLY A 33 5.88 4.40 -3.43
N LEU A 34 5.40 3.76 -2.37
CA LEU A 34 4.34 4.24 -1.49
C LEU A 34 4.89 4.45 -0.08
N THR A 35 4.61 5.62 0.50
CA THR A 35 4.90 5.89 1.91
C THR A 35 3.61 5.85 2.70
N ILE A 36 3.60 5.06 3.77
CA ILE A 36 2.45 4.86 4.65
C ILE A 36 2.70 5.64 5.94
N ALA A 37 1.79 6.54 6.30
CA ALA A 37 1.74 7.12 7.63
C ALA A 37 0.94 6.18 8.54
N ILE A 38 1.52 5.80 9.69
CA ILE A 38 0.88 4.88 10.63
C ILE A 38 0.04 5.68 11.63
N ASP A 39 -1.20 5.26 11.85
CA ASP A 39 -2.10 5.95 12.76
C ASP A 39 -1.62 5.83 14.22
N GLY A 40 -1.73 6.92 14.97
CA GLY A 40 -1.44 6.96 16.41
C GLY A 40 0.04 7.01 16.80
N ILE A 41 0.96 7.00 15.83
CA ILE A 41 2.41 7.14 16.09
C ILE A 41 3.07 8.04 15.04
N GLU A 42 4.14 8.74 15.40
CA GLU A 42 4.96 9.50 14.44
C GLU A 42 5.96 8.59 13.72
N ALA A 43 5.44 7.59 12.99
CA ALA A 43 6.23 6.65 12.21
C ALA A 43 5.65 6.46 10.81
N THR A 44 6.51 6.05 9.89
CA THR A 44 6.13 5.74 8.51
C THR A 44 6.74 4.41 8.06
N ASP A 45 5.96 3.66 7.30
CA ASP A 45 6.43 2.50 6.54
C ASP A 45 6.52 2.84 5.06
N TRP A 46 7.21 1.99 4.29
CA TRP A 46 7.32 2.14 2.84
C TRP A 46 7.09 0.81 2.13
N VAL A 47 6.44 0.86 0.97
CA VAL A 47 6.22 -0.29 0.08
C VAL A 47 6.58 0.13 -1.34
N GLN A 48 7.28 -0.71 -2.08
CA GLN A 48 7.58 -0.48 -3.49
C GLN A 48 6.96 -1.57 -4.34
N LEU A 49 6.03 -1.16 -5.19
CA LEU A 49 5.34 -1.97 -6.18
C LEU A 49 6.17 -2.00 -7.47
N ASN A 50 6.79 -3.13 -7.77
CA ASN A 50 7.62 -3.33 -8.95
C ASN A 50 6.76 -3.79 -10.12
N SER A 51 7.02 -3.23 -11.31
CA SER A 51 6.34 -3.68 -12.54
C SER A 51 6.86 -5.03 -13.03
N ASN A 52 8.11 -5.37 -12.66
CA ASN A 52 8.78 -6.61 -13.00
C ASN A 52 9.47 -7.18 -11.76
N GLY A 53 9.15 -8.42 -11.41
CA GLY A 53 9.69 -9.09 -10.24
C GLY A 53 8.97 -8.74 -8.94
N PRO A 54 9.42 -9.28 -7.81
CA PRO A 54 8.74 -9.15 -6.52
C PRO A 54 8.76 -7.72 -5.99
N ASP A 55 7.71 -7.34 -5.27
CA ASP A 55 7.64 -6.08 -4.55
C ASP A 55 8.63 -6.04 -3.39
N THR A 56 8.98 -4.84 -2.90
CA THR A 56 9.92 -4.66 -1.78
C THR A 56 9.37 -3.72 -0.71
N GLY A 57 10.03 -3.67 0.46
CA GLY A 57 9.63 -2.81 1.58
C GLY A 57 8.90 -3.56 2.70
N ALA A 58 7.99 -2.88 3.37
CA ALA A 58 7.21 -3.41 4.47
C ALA A 58 6.16 -4.41 3.98
N PHE A 59 6.22 -5.63 4.52
CA PHE A 59 5.27 -6.70 4.20
C PHE A 59 3.95 -6.53 4.93
N GLY A 60 2.92 -7.30 4.54
CA GLY A 60 1.70 -7.46 5.35
C GLY A 60 0.71 -6.29 5.33
N TRP A 61 0.94 -5.26 4.53
CA TRP A 61 -0.01 -4.18 4.31
C TRP A 61 -1.09 -4.58 3.29
N CYS A 62 -2.34 -4.22 3.57
CA CYS A 62 -3.47 -4.29 2.67
C CYS A 62 -4.06 -2.88 2.50
N TRP A 63 -4.61 -2.57 1.33
CA TRP A 63 -5.31 -1.33 1.05
C TRP A 63 -6.83 -1.53 0.98
N ASN A 64 -7.57 -0.50 1.38
CA ASN A 64 -9.03 -0.51 1.31
C ASN A 64 -9.49 -0.23 -0.13
N ALA A 65 -10.01 -1.28 -0.77
CA ALA A 65 -10.56 -1.31 -2.11
C ALA A 65 -12.09 -1.34 -2.11
N SER A 66 -12.73 -0.99 -1.00
CA SER A 66 -14.19 -0.96 -0.89
C SER A 66 -14.77 0.07 -1.85
N ILE A 67 -15.94 -0.26 -2.37
CA ILE A 67 -16.80 0.63 -3.14
C ILE A 67 -17.92 1.07 -2.20
N ASP A 68 -18.46 2.26 -2.40
CA ASP A 68 -19.58 2.75 -1.59
C ASP A 68 -20.76 1.77 -1.63
N ASP A 69 -21.42 1.58 -0.49
CA ASP A 69 -22.52 0.62 -0.28
C ASP A 69 -22.16 -0.88 -0.41
N GLU A 70 -20.88 -1.23 -0.59
CA GLU A 70 -20.39 -2.60 -0.55
C GLU A 70 -19.66 -2.92 0.76
N PRO A 71 -19.57 -4.22 1.15
CA PRO A 71 -18.76 -4.64 2.30
C PRO A 71 -17.29 -4.21 2.17
N GLU A 72 -16.62 -4.08 3.31
CA GLU A 72 -15.20 -3.75 3.31
C GLU A 72 -14.38 -4.76 2.50
N ASN A 73 -13.68 -4.25 1.49
CA ASN A 73 -12.77 -5.03 0.66
C ASN A 73 -11.33 -4.60 0.94
N TRP A 74 -10.53 -5.52 1.49
CA TRP A 74 -9.13 -5.29 1.81
C TRP A 74 -8.26 -6.16 0.92
N LEU A 75 -7.50 -5.52 0.03
CA LEU A 75 -6.64 -6.21 -0.92
C LEU A 75 -5.17 -6.08 -0.51
N PRO A 76 -4.34 -7.13 -0.67
CA PRO A 76 -2.90 -7.03 -0.44
C PRO A 76 -2.29 -5.87 -1.21
N LEU A 77 -1.43 -5.13 -0.54
CA LEU A 77 -0.67 -4.05 -1.15
C LEU A 77 0.58 -4.67 -1.77
N GLY A 78 0.46 -5.01 -3.06
CA GLY A 78 1.52 -5.70 -3.80
C GLY A 78 1.45 -7.23 -3.75
N ASP A 79 2.45 -7.87 -4.36
CA ASP A 79 2.55 -9.32 -4.49
C ASP A 79 3.19 -10.02 -3.29
N HIS A 80 3.42 -9.29 -2.18
CA HIS A 80 4.00 -9.81 -0.93
C HIS A 80 3.27 -11.02 -0.30
N ASN A 81 2.12 -11.43 -0.83
CA ASN A 81 1.36 -12.61 -0.40
C ASN A 81 1.44 -13.81 -1.36
N SER A 82 2.21 -13.77 -2.44
CA SER A 82 2.54 -14.98 -3.23
C SER A 82 3.80 -15.64 -2.71
N LYS A 83 3.85 -15.98 -1.41
CA LYS A 83 4.62 -17.17 -1.03
C LYS A 83 3.91 -18.32 -1.74
N ALA A 84 4.50 -18.78 -2.84
CA ALA A 84 4.05 -19.96 -3.56
C ALA A 84 3.69 -21.05 -2.53
N ALA A 85 2.46 -21.57 -2.66
CA ALA A 85 2.04 -22.78 -1.97
C ALA A 85 2.92 -23.96 -2.41
#